data_AF-A0A0Q8KZM3-F1
#
_entry.id   AF-A0A0Q8KZM3-F1
#
_cell.length_a   1.000
_cell.length_b   1.000
_cell.length_c   1.000
_cell.angle_alpha   90.00
_cell.angle_beta   90.00
_cell.angle_gamma   90.00
#
_symmetry.space_group_name_H-M   'P 1'
#
loop_
_entity.id
_entity.type
_entity.pdbx_description
1 polymer ?
#
loop_
_entity_poly.entity_id
_entity_poly.type
_entity_poly.pdbx_seq_one_letter_code
_entity_poly.pdbx_strand_id
1 'polypeptide(L)'
;MIRHKRLEHCFVDHIPERLGTGVLYVSMEYATSAHSCCCGCGEEVVTPFTPTDWKMTFDGETISLYPSIGNWTLPCRSHYVIDRGKVVEAGPWSDEQVDAERRRDRAAKARFYGQPPMAEPPAQPVPPKVAPGFWQRLWNRISSRF
;
A
#
# COMPACT_ATOMS: atom_id res chain seq x y z
N MET A 1 23.99 6.05 9.04
CA MET A 1 24.13 4.72 9.68
C MET A 1 22.76 4.20 10.06
N ILE A 2 22.34 3.11 9.42
CA ILE A 2 21.09 2.40 9.75
C ILE A 2 21.25 1.62 11.07
N ARG A 3 20.34 1.83 12.03
CA ARG A 3 20.31 1.16 13.34
C ARG A 3 19.47 -0.13 13.32
N HIS A 4 18.32 -0.09 12.67
CA HIS A 4 17.43 -1.25 12.52
C HIS A 4 17.75 -1.94 11.19
N LYS A 5 18.45 -3.06 11.25
CA LYS A 5 18.93 -3.80 10.06
C LYS A 5 17.91 -4.77 9.46
N ARG A 6 16.82 -5.02 10.17
CA ARG A 6 15.72 -5.89 9.75
C ARG A 6 14.41 -5.33 10.28
N LEU A 7 13.35 -5.49 9.49
CA LEU A 7 11.98 -5.23 9.86
C LEU A 7 11.18 -6.53 9.79
N GLU A 8 10.39 -6.80 10.81
CA GLU A 8 9.33 -7.80 10.75
C GLU A 8 8.06 -7.12 10.23
N HIS A 9 7.35 -7.77 9.31
CA HIS A 9 6.14 -7.18 8.76
C HIS A 9 4.91 -7.56 9.59
N CYS A 10 3.95 -6.66 9.64
CA CYS A 10 2.66 -6.89 10.29
C CYS A 10 1.55 -6.35 9.38
N PHE A 11 0.67 -7.24 8.91
CA PHE A 11 -0.52 -6.82 8.20
C PHE A 11 -1.55 -6.31 9.19
N VAL A 12 -2.06 -5.11 8.94
CA VAL A 12 -3.02 -4.43 9.79
C VAL A 12 -4.09 -3.78 8.93
N ASP A 13 -5.31 -3.65 9.46
CA ASP A 13 -6.36 -2.89 8.77
C ASP A 13 -5.97 -1.41 8.75
N HIS A 14 -5.63 -0.87 9.93
CA HIS A 14 -5.20 0.51 10.13
C HIS A 14 -3.79 0.59 10.72
N ILE A 15 -2.99 1.54 10.22
CA ILE A 15 -1.68 1.84 10.79
C ILE A 15 -1.88 2.41 12.20
N PRO A 16 -1.18 1.88 13.24
CA PRO A 16 -1.34 2.36 14.60
C PRO A 16 -0.76 3.77 14.78
N GLU A 17 -1.32 4.54 15.70
CA GLU A 17 -0.83 5.90 16.03
C GLU A 17 0.63 5.94 16.49
N ARG A 18 1.12 4.83 17.06
CA ARG A 18 2.50 4.69 17.54
C ARG A 18 3.17 3.51 16.87
N LEU A 19 4.19 3.79 16.07
CA LEU A 19 4.94 2.78 15.35
C LEU A 19 6.01 2.14 16.23
N GLY A 20 5.97 0.81 16.33
CA GLY A 20 7.05 0.03 16.92
C GLY A 20 8.34 0.13 16.09
N THR A 21 9.48 0.19 16.77
CA THR A 21 10.78 0.07 16.08
C THR A 21 10.97 -1.35 15.54
N GLY A 22 11.54 -1.49 14.35
CA GLY A 22 11.78 -2.81 13.76
C GLY A 22 10.52 -3.49 13.18
N VAL A 23 9.40 -2.79 13.07
CA VAL A 23 8.16 -3.33 12.49
C VAL A 23 7.77 -2.52 11.25
N LEU A 24 7.44 -3.22 10.16
CA LEU A 24 6.83 -2.67 8.96
C LEU A 24 5.32 -2.97 9.00
N TYR A 25 4.52 -1.96 9.31
CA TYR A 25 3.07 -2.07 9.28
C TYR A 25 2.59 -1.93 7.84
N VAL A 26 1.72 -2.83 7.40
CA VAL A 26 1.21 -2.86 6.03
C VAL A 26 -0.30 -2.93 6.06
N SER A 27 -0.95 -1.93 5.47
CA SER A 27 -2.39 -1.97 5.21
C SER A 27 -2.63 -2.21 3.73
N MET A 28 -3.23 -3.37 3.44
CA MET A 28 -3.64 -3.72 2.08
C MET A 28 -4.88 -2.94 1.65
N GLU A 29 -5.79 -2.64 2.59
CA GLU A 29 -7.01 -1.86 2.34
C GLU A 29 -6.67 -0.44 1.88
N TYR A 30 -5.74 0.22 2.59
CA TYR A 30 -5.30 1.59 2.26
C TYR A 30 -4.10 1.63 1.31
N ALA A 31 -3.68 0.48 0.78
CA ALA A 31 -2.53 0.33 -0.11
C ALA A 31 -1.31 1.13 0.37
N THR A 32 -0.94 0.99 1.64
CA THR A 32 0.15 1.76 2.26
C THR A 32 0.91 0.94 3.27
N SER A 33 2.11 1.42 3.60
CA SER A 33 2.91 0.89 4.70
C SER A 33 3.55 2.01 5.49
N ALA A 34 3.84 1.74 6.76
CA ALA A 34 4.53 2.66 7.63
C ALA A 34 5.48 1.94 8.60
N HIS A 35 6.57 2.60 8.95
CA HIS A 35 7.52 2.13 9.96
C HIS A 35 8.23 3.30 10.63
N SER A 36 8.77 3.06 11.82
CA SER A 36 9.70 4.01 12.44
C SER A 36 11.04 3.97 11.70
N CYS A 37 11.59 5.14 11.38
CA CYS A 37 12.77 5.32 10.55
C CYS A 37 13.93 4.43 10.99
N CYS A 38 14.47 3.64 10.06
CA CYS A 38 15.47 2.61 10.37
C CYS A 38 16.82 3.17 10.84
N CYS A 39 17.09 4.47 10.69
CA CYS A 39 18.26 5.10 11.32
C CYS A 39 18.14 5.19 12.85
N GLY A 40 16.92 5.06 13.40
CA GLY A 40 16.64 5.12 14.83
C GLY A 40 16.29 6.51 15.36
N CYS A 41 15.98 7.48 14.49
CA CYS A 41 15.58 8.83 14.91
C CYS A 41 14.14 8.91 15.44
N GLY A 42 13.35 7.84 15.31
CA GLY A 42 11.97 7.79 15.81
C GLY A 42 10.90 8.33 14.86
N GLU A 43 11.31 9.11 13.84
CA GLU A 43 10.39 9.67 12.83
C GLU A 43 9.61 8.58 12.09
N GLU A 44 8.36 8.88 11.77
CA GLU A 44 7.51 8.04 10.95
C GLU A 44 7.88 8.14 9.47
N VAL A 45 7.94 6.99 8.81
CA VAL A 45 8.16 6.87 7.37
C VAL A 45 6.96 6.15 6.78
N VAL A 46 6.30 6.79 5.82
CA VAL A 46 5.15 6.24 5.10
C VAL A 46 5.55 5.95 3.66
N THR A 47 5.21 4.77 3.18
CA THR A 47 5.48 4.30 1.82
C THR A 47 4.18 3.83 1.16
N PRO A 48 3.41 4.74 0.54
CA PRO A 48 2.20 4.42 -0.21
C PRO A 48 2.50 3.55 -1.43
N PHE A 49 1.61 2.62 -1.73
CA PHE A 49 1.69 1.72 -2.89
C PHE A 49 0.94 2.24 -4.11
N THR A 50 0.92 3.56 -4.29
CA THR A 50 0.30 4.13 -5.48
C THR A 50 1.11 3.76 -6.73
N PRO A 51 0.50 3.77 -7.93
CA PRO A 51 1.19 3.39 -9.17
C PRO A 51 2.47 4.20 -9.48
N THR A 52 2.64 5.37 -8.86
CA THR A 52 3.79 6.26 -9.07
C THR A 52 4.80 6.26 -7.91
N ASP A 53 4.45 5.69 -6.76
CA ASP A 53 5.26 5.74 -5.54
C ASP A 53 6.04 4.42 -5.34
N TRP A 54 5.82 3.71 -4.22
CA TRP A 54 6.48 2.46 -3.92
C TRP A 54 5.69 1.24 -4.41
N LYS A 55 6.41 0.15 -4.64
CA LYS A 55 5.89 -1.17 -4.95
C LYS A 55 6.31 -2.10 -3.84
N MET A 56 5.38 -2.94 -3.42
CA MET A 56 5.60 -3.99 -2.45
C MET A 56 5.61 -5.35 -3.16
N THR A 57 6.54 -6.21 -2.79
CA THR A 57 6.47 -7.65 -3.09
C THR A 57 6.40 -8.42 -1.77
N PHE A 58 5.51 -9.39 -1.71
CA PHE A 58 5.37 -10.33 -0.60
C PHE A 58 5.38 -11.75 -1.14
N ASP A 59 6.31 -12.58 -0.67
CA ASP A 59 6.51 -13.96 -1.14
C ASP A 59 5.85 -15.01 -0.22
N GLY A 60 5.08 -14.57 0.78
CA GLY A 60 4.48 -15.42 1.81
C GLY A 60 5.27 -15.45 3.11
N GLU A 61 6.52 -14.97 3.11
CA GLU A 61 7.40 -14.94 4.29
C GLU A 61 7.97 -13.54 4.54
N THR A 62 8.35 -12.81 3.49
CA THR A 62 9.09 -11.56 3.60
C THR A 62 8.56 -10.49 2.64
N ILE A 63 8.77 -9.23 3.03
CA ILE A 63 8.41 -8.06 2.23
C ILE A 63 9.65 -7.37 1.69
N SER A 64 9.61 -6.96 0.42
CA SER A 64 10.53 -5.98 -0.17
C SER A 64 9.76 -4.75 -0.66
N LEU A 65 10.39 -3.58 -0.54
CA LEU A 65 9.89 -2.31 -1.05
C LEU A 65 10.85 -1.74 -2.10
N TYR A 66 10.29 -1.25 -3.21
CA TYR A 66 11.02 -0.61 -4.29
C TYR A 66 10.24 0.60 -4.83
N PRO A 67 10.86 1.74 -5.16
CA PRO A 67 12.30 2.04 -5.08
C PRO A 67 12.78 2.24 -3.64
N SER A 68 14.02 2.70 -3.48
CA SER A 68 14.58 3.03 -2.17
C SER A 68 13.77 4.10 -1.44
N ILE A 69 13.96 4.17 -0.13
CA ILE A 69 13.33 5.12 0.78
C ILE A 69 14.37 6.20 1.10
N GLY A 70 14.18 7.39 0.53
CA GLY A 70 15.02 8.56 0.78
C GLY A 70 14.30 9.58 1.67
N ASN A 71 14.77 9.74 2.91
CA ASN A 71 14.16 10.61 3.91
C ASN A 71 14.72 12.04 3.87
N TRP A 72 14.77 12.65 2.69
CA TRP A 72 15.46 13.94 2.45
C TRP A 72 14.78 15.15 3.11
N THR A 73 13.53 15.01 3.55
CA THR A 73 12.80 16.03 4.32
C THR A 73 13.02 15.90 5.82
N LEU A 74 13.53 14.75 6.29
CA LEU A 74 13.81 14.51 7.69
C LEU A 74 15.23 14.99 8.05
N PRO A 75 15.48 15.42 9.30
CA PRO A 75 16.82 15.83 9.73
C PRO A 75 17.88 14.73 9.55
N CYS A 76 17.48 13.46 9.63
CA CYS A 76 18.41 12.34 9.52
C CYS A 76 18.90 12.07 8.09
N ARG A 77 18.20 12.56 7.05
CA ARG A 77 18.49 12.32 5.62
C ARG A 77 18.87 10.87 5.29
N SER A 78 18.27 9.90 6.00
CA SER A 78 18.60 8.49 5.83
C SER A 78 18.13 7.97 4.47
N HIS A 79 18.87 7.01 3.91
CA HIS A 79 18.55 6.40 2.63
C HIS A 79 18.80 4.88 2.71
N TYR A 80 17.78 4.09 2.36
CA TYR A 80 17.86 2.64 2.45
C TYR A 80 16.83 1.95 1.54
N VAL A 81 17.02 0.65 1.34
CA VAL A 81 16.09 -0.26 0.67
C VAL A 81 15.64 -1.31 1.68
N ILE A 82 14.38 -1.73 1.61
CA ILE A 82 13.89 -2.90 2.35
C ILE A 82 13.85 -4.07 1.34
N ASP A 83 14.73 -5.06 1.51
CA ASP A 83 14.76 -6.28 0.70
C ASP A 83 14.59 -7.52 1.58
N ARG A 84 13.48 -8.25 1.41
CA ARG A 84 13.13 -9.47 2.15
C ARG A 84 13.26 -9.26 3.67
N GLY A 85 12.67 -8.17 4.12
CA GLY A 85 12.71 -7.68 5.51
C GLY A 85 14.05 -7.07 5.93
N LYS A 86 15.13 -7.17 5.14
CA LYS A 86 16.44 -6.58 5.49
C LYS A 86 16.49 -5.11 5.08
N VAL A 87 17.05 -4.27 5.95
CA VAL A 87 17.29 -2.85 5.66
C VAL A 87 18.71 -2.68 5.16
N VAL A 88 18.83 -2.44 3.87
CA VAL A 88 20.11 -2.24 3.17
C VAL A 88 20.35 -0.73 3.03
N GLU A 89 21.42 -0.23 3.64
CA GLU A 89 21.80 1.19 3.53
C GLU A 89 22.12 1.52 2.07
N ALA A 90 21.50 2.58 1.56
CA ALA A 90 21.76 3.11 0.24
C ALA A 90 22.63 4.37 0.38
N GLY A 91 23.53 4.58 -0.57
CA GLY A 91 24.46 5.72 -0.53
C GLY A 91 23.72 7.07 -0.48
N PRO A 92 24.30 8.10 0.16
CA PRO A 92 23.66 9.41 0.22
C PRO A 92 23.48 9.99 -1.18
N TRP A 93 22.43 10.80 -1.35
CA TRP A 93 22.22 11.58 -2.57
C TRP A 93 22.64 13.02 -2.35
N SER A 94 23.24 13.62 -3.38
CA SER A 94 23.42 15.07 -3.45
C SER A 94 22.07 15.77 -3.58
N ASP A 95 22.03 17.06 -3.24
CA ASP A 95 20.80 17.86 -3.39
C ASP A 95 20.33 17.88 -4.86
N GLU A 96 21.25 17.86 -5.83
CA GLU A 96 20.93 17.75 -7.26
C GLU A 96 20.23 16.43 -7.60
N GLN A 97 20.68 15.31 -7.05
CA GLN A 97 20.06 14.00 -7.23
C GLN A 97 18.66 13.96 -6.59
N VAL A 98 18.52 14.52 -5.39
CA VAL A 98 17.22 14.64 -4.71
C VAL A 98 16.25 15.48 -5.54
N ASP A 99 16.69 16.61 -6.07
CA ASP A 99 15.84 17.49 -6.87
C ASP A 99 15.49 16.89 -8.24
N ALA A 100 16.41 16.13 -8.84
CA ALA A 100 16.13 15.36 -10.04
C ALA A 100 15.01 14.33 -9.81
N GLU A 101 15.08 13.57 -8.72
CA GLU A 101 14.01 12.60 -8.40
C GLU A 101 12.69 13.30 -8.07
N ARG A 102 12.71 14.41 -7.32
CA ARG A 102 11.49 15.21 -7.08
C ARG A 102 10.86 15.74 -8.37
N ARG A 103 11.65 16.09 -9.38
CA ARG A 103 11.13 16.46 -10.71
C ARG A 103 10.53 15.24 -11.41
N ARG A 104 11.19 14.08 -11.35
CA ARG A 104 10.72 12.82 -11.92
C ARG A 104 9.39 12.37 -11.32
N ASP A 105 9.30 12.37 -9.99
CA ASP A 105 8.10 12.00 -9.23
C ASP A 105 6.91 12.91 -9.57
N ARG A 106 7.11 14.24 -9.53
CA ARG A 106 6.06 15.20 -9.92
C ARG A 106 5.57 14.98 -11.35
N ALA A 107 6.48 14.72 -12.29
CA ALA A 107 6.10 14.44 -13.66
C ALA A 107 5.34 13.11 -13.80
N ALA A 108 5.74 12.07 -13.06
CA ALA A 108 5.04 10.79 -13.04
C ALA A 108 3.61 10.92 -12.49
N LYS A 109 3.45 11.61 -11.35
CA LYS A 109 2.15 11.91 -10.74
C LYS A 109 1.26 12.74 -11.65
N ALA A 110 1.80 13.79 -12.28
CA ALA A 110 1.05 14.61 -13.23
C ALA A 110 0.57 13.80 -14.44
N ARG A 111 1.38 12.87 -14.96
CA ARG A 111 0.97 11.99 -16.07
C ARG A 111 -0.11 11.00 -15.68
N PHE A 112 -0.04 10.46 -14.46
CA PHE A 112 -0.98 9.43 -14.00
C PHE A 112 -2.33 10.04 -13.57
N TYR A 113 -2.31 11.12 -12.78
CA TYR A 113 -3.52 11.75 -12.23
C TYR A 113 -4.05 12.92 -13.06
N GLY A 114 -3.27 13.47 -13.99
CA GLY A 114 -3.69 14.55 -14.88
C GLY A 114 -4.55 14.09 -16.07
N GLN A 115 -4.71 12.78 -16.26
CA GLN A 115 -5.71 12.24 -17.18
C GLN A 115 -7.08 12.22 -16.48
N PRO A 116 -8.19 12.56 -17.17
CA PRO A 116 -9.52 12.36 -16.61
C PRO A 116 -9.68 10.88 -16.22
N PRO A 117 -10.34 10.58 -15.09
CA PRO A 117 -10.50 9.20 -14.64
C PRO A 117 -11.05 8.37 -15.79
N MET A 118 -10.43 7.22 -16.04
CA MET A 118 -10.92 6.25 -17.02
C MET A 118 -12.39 5.99 -16.66
N ALA A 119 -13.31 6.42 -17.53
CA ALA A 119 -14.74 6.34 -17.27
C ALA A 119 -15.06 4.92 -16.80
N GLU A 120 -15.68 4.80 -15.63
CA GLU A 120 -16.20 3.53 -15.16
C GLU A 120 -17.06 2.93 -16.28
N PRO A 121 -16.85 1.66 -16.68
CA PRO A 121 -17.79 0.99 -17.56
C PRO A 121 -19.19 1.15 -16.96
N PRO A 122 -20.20 1.57 -17.74
CA PRO A 122 -21.52 1.84 -17.21
C PRO A 122 -21.97 0.63 -16.40
N ALA A 123 -22.32 0.87 -15.12
CA ALA A 123 -22.84 -0.15 -14.24
C ALA A 123 -23.98 -0.87 -14.96
N GLN A 124 -23.80 -2.16 -15.23
CA GLN A 124 -24.88 -2.94 -15.82
C GLN A 124 -26.04 -2.94 -14.82
N PRO A 125 -27.28 -2.67 -15.26
CA PRO A 125 -28.42 -2.68 -14.36
C PRO A 125 -28.53 -4.09 -13.76
N VAL A 126 -28.42 -4.15 -12.44
CA VAL A 126 -28.64 -5.38 -11.68
C VAL A 126 -30.05 -5.88 -12.02
N PRO A 127 -30.21 -7.11 -12.54
CA PRO A 127 -31.53 -7.62 -12.87
C PRO A 127 -32.39 -7.64 -11.60
N PRO A 128 -33.66 -7.18 -11.66
CA PRO A 128 -34.51 -7.16 -10.48
C PRO A 128 -34.66 -8.58 -9.93
N LYS A 129 -34.53 -8.71 -8.60
CA LYS A 129 -34.79 -9.97 -7.89
C LYS A 129 -36.20 -10.44 -8.24
N VAL A 130 -36.29 -11.52 -9.01
CA VAL A 130 -37.57 -12.13 -9.40
C VAL A 130 -38.26 -12.63 -8.13
N ALA A 131 -39.38 -12.02 -7.76
CA ALA A 131 -40.21 -12.52 -6.68
C ALA A 131 -40.72 -13.92 -7.03
N PRO A 132 -40.80 -14.86 -6.08
CA PRO A 132 -41.17 -16.24 -6.37
C PRO A 132 -42.59 -16.30 -6.96
N GLY A 133 -42.68 -16.88 -8.16
CA GLY A 133 -43.90 -16.97 -8.94
C GLY A 133 -44.97 -17.82 -8.25
N PHE A 134 -46.23 -17.52 -8.57
CA PHE A 134 -47.44 -18.17 -8.04
C PHE A 134 -47.38 -19.70 -8.04
N TRP A 135 -46.73 -20.29 -9.05
CA TRP A 135 -46.55 -21.75 -9.20
C TRP A 135 -45.61 -22.38 -8.16
N GLN A 136 -44.64 -21.63 -7.64
CA GLN A 136 -43.72 -22.11 -6.59
C GLN A 136 -44.39 -22.13 -5.22
N ARG A 137 -45.36 -21.23 -4.98
CA ARG A 137 -46.21 -21.23 -3.77
C ARG A 137 -47.27 -22.32 -3.80
N LEU A 138 -47.76 -22.67 -4.99
CA LEU A 138 -48.75 -23.74 -5.17
C LEU A 138 -48.12 -25.13 -4.95
N TRP A 139 -46.90 -25.36 -5.45
CA TRP A 139 -46.19 -26.63 -5.29
C TRP A 139 -45.87 -26.97 -3.82
N ASN A 140 -45.39 -25.99 -3.05
CA ASN A 140 -45.11 -26.16 -1.61
C ASN A 140 -46.37 -26.44 -0.77
N ARG A 141 -47.55 -26.09 -1.28
CA ARG A 141 -48.84 -26.35 -0.63
C ARG A 141 -49.41 -27.74 -0.95
N ILE A 142 -48.96 -28.36 -2.04
CA ILE A 142 -49.38 -29.70 -2.47
C ILE A 142 -48.44 -30.77 -1.90
N SER A 143 -47.14 -30.48 -1.75
CA SER A 143 -46.14 -31.41 -1.16
C SER A 143 -46.16 -31.48 0.37
N SER A 144 -47.06 -30.77 1.05
CA SER A 144 -47.23 -30.83 2.52
C SER A 144 -48.48 -31.62 2.94
N ARG A 145 -49.08 -32.36 2.01
CA ARG A 145 -50.22 -33.26 2.26
C ARG A 145 -50.05 -34.70 1.78
N PHE A 146 -48.80 -35.13 1.57
CA PHE A 146 -48.40 -36.54 1.57
C PHE A 146 -47.18 -36.71 2.46
#